data_AF-A0A1B8TJH6-F1
#
_entry.id   AF-A0A1B8TJH6-F1
#
_cell.length_a   1.000
_cell.length_b   1.000
_cell.length_c   1.000
_cell.angle_alpha   90.00
_cell.angle_beta   90.00
_cell.angle_gamma   90.00
#
_symmetry.space_group_name_H-M   'P 1'
#
loop_
_entity.id
_entity.type
_entity.pdbx_description
1 polymer ?
#
loop_
_entity_poly.entity_id
_entity_poly.type
_entity_poly.pdbx_seq_one_letter_code
_entity_poly.pdbx_strand_id
1 'polypeptide(L)'
;MNTHFPGLNSFDRRALELDVDYTFAWIKSSPSVFIEELLDRIKFCARNLKKVAGIQQTKALEALAESLSFSTWHELHNHLNMANSFGSEGANDQWILKLQTALVLTIKAKPCLPLGLEQAAAMQSFASNLAEASGQTEQLVLDGVTAKLCGALTWEEVLTRSPLQTKSPLYRFVVDSHDPNDSRFVTSDACDELIEQMYELHSDFEVVSDQERVSILAWLQNALKQQPQFFEGGLMLASLLDEVGDPSALTIAEKYLGLANALVPKGFRKKILWAWQSNRFYHRLQYLVLDILNRDGSTVGDLNRAIKVAKKMLRLNPSDNLGIRYLLPLLLLQMGWSDDALSECARFRDEDGGEALLVKSFCAYANGDLNAFRNDLVAALFKVPALRLFLLDDLDELPDSDEGFRGIIPDMDSLTRFAWPAYLVTEGLEEACRSVLEDEILIKAEAELRGLWHEMPRGPSAERFDAMRKYDNRVAHWKKTLAQHFTG
;
A
#
# COMPACT_ATOMS: atom_id res chain seq x y z
N MET A 1 -17.80 20.34 -1.95
CA MET A 1 -18.34 20.08 -3.30
C MET A 1 -19.66 19.36 -3.12
N ASN A 2 -20.77 19.91 -3.63
CA ASN A 2 -22.05 19.20 -3.64
C ASN A 2 -21.97 18.06 -4.67
N THR A 3 -21.60 16.87 -4.23
CA THR A 3 -21.71 15.66 -5.05
C THR A 3 -23.17 15.29 -5.18
N HIS A 4 -23.85 15.86 -6.18
CA HIS A 4 -25.15 15.40 -6.59
C HIS A 4 -25.00 13.99 -7.20
N PHE A 5 -25.23 12.95 -6.40
CA PHE A 5 -25.40 11.58 -6.89
C PHE A 5 -26.82 11.45 -7.49
N PRO A 6 -26.98 11.43 -8.83
CA PRO A 6 -28.29 11.31 -9.45
C PRO A 6 -28.82 9.89 -9.19
N GLY A 7 -30.02 9.77 -8.59
CA GLY A 7 -30.70 8.50 -8.39
C GLY A 7 -30.79 7.98 -6.94
N LEU A 8 -30.08 8.59 -5.98
CA LEU A 8 -30.26 8.25 -4.56
C LEU A 8 -31.53 8.91 -3.98
N ASN A 9 -32.32 8.13 -3.23
CA ASN A 9 -33.43 8.67 -2.44
C ASN A 9 -32.90 9.59 -1.31
N SER A 10 -33.79 10.38 -0.70
CA SER A 10 -33.39 11.38 0.30
C SER A 10 -32.73 10.75 1.54
N PHE A 11 -33.14 9.54 1.92
CA PHE A 11 -32.58 8.82 3.05
C PHE A 11 -31.14 8.39 2.77
N ASP A 12 -30.90 7.70 1.63
CA ASP A 12 -29.57 7.23 1.24
C ASP A 12 -28.61 8.40 1.01
N ARG A 13 -29.09 9.53 0.46
CA ARG A 13 -28.29 10.74 0.36
C ARG A 13 -27.86 11.23 1.74
N ARG A 14 -28.79 11.28 2.70
CA ARG A 14 -28.47 11.72 4.06
C ARG A 14 -27.54 10.74 4.77
N ALA A 15 -27.74 9.44 4.58
CA ALA A 15 -26.85 8.43 5.15
C ALA A 15 -25.42 8.57 4.61
N LEU A 16 -25.28 8.82 3.30
CA LEU A 16 -24.00 9.06 2.66
C LEU A 16 -23.34 10.36 3.14
N GLU A 17 -24.09 11.47 3.25
CA GLU A 17 -23.60 12.74 3.80
C GLU A 17 -23.06 12.59 5.23
N LEU A 18 -23.70 11.74 6.03
CA LEU A 18 -23.30 11.49 7.42
C LEU A 18 -22.26 10.37 7.57
N ASP A 19 -21.87 9.72 6.48
CA ASP A 19 -20.97 8.56 6.48
C ASP A 19 -21.40 7.50 7.52
N VAL A 20 -22.66 7.05 7.44
CA VAL A 20 -23.21 6.00 8.31
C VAL A 20 -23.45 4.72 7.52
N ASP A 21 -23.25 3.57 8.16
CA ASP A 21 -23.30 2.22 7.55
C ASP A 21 -24.71 1.75 7.11
N TYR A 22 -25.69 2.66 7.06
CA TYR A 22 -27.10 2.34 6.87
C TYR A 22 -27.61 2.80 5.51
N THR A 23 -28.21 1.87 4.76
CA THR A 23 -28.96 2.19 3.54
C THR A 23 -30.44 1.96 3.74
N PHE A 24 -31.25 2.66 2.96
CA PHE A 24 -32.70 2.49 2.91
C PHE A 24 -33.08 1.03 2.67
N ALA A 25 -32.42 0.37 1.72
CA ALA A 25 -32.67 -1.03 1.40
C ALA A 25 -32.31 -1.98 2.56
N TRP A 26 -31.22 -1.70 3.27
CA TRP A 26 -30.82 -2.50 4.42
C TRP A 26 -31.80 -2.35 5.58
N ILE A 27 -32.20 -1.12 5.93
CA ILE A 27 -33.21 -0.88 6.99
C ILE A 27 -34.55 -1.51 6.61
N LYS A 28 -34.93 -1.47 5.33
CA LYS A 28 -36.16 -2.11 4.86
C LYS A 28 -36.17 -3.60 5.10
N SER A 29 -35.06 -4.27 4.84
CA SER A 29 -34.93 -5.73 5.00
C SER A 29 -34.64 -6.17 6.44
N SER A 30 -33.97 -5.33 7.23
CA SER A 30 -33.50 -5.67 8.58
C SER A 30 -33.75 -4.54 9.60
N PRO A 31 -35.01 -4.10 9.80
CA PRO A 31 -35.31 -2.91 10.60
C PRO A 31 -34.96 -3.06 12.08
N SER A 32 -35.06 -4.26 12.66
CA SER A 32 -34.85 -4.48 14.09
C SER A 32 -33.44 -4.11 14.57
N VAL A 33 -32.40 -4.39 13.79
CA VAL A 33 -31.00 -4.10 14.17
C VAL A 33 -30.76 -2.60 14.24
N PHE A 34 -31.26 -1.84 13.26
CA PHE A 34 -31.20 -0.38 13.26
C PHE A 34 -31.89 0.22 14.49
N ILE A 35 -33.07 -0.30 14.83
CA ILE A 35 -33.90 0.24 15.90
C ILE A 35 -33.31 -0.07 17.27
N GLU A 36 -32.68 -1.23 17.45
CA GLU A 36 -31.97 -1.55 18.69
C GLU A 36 -30.85 -0.54 18.96
N GLU A 37 -29.99 -0.28 17.98
CA GLU A 37 -28.94 0.73 18.11
C GLU A 37 -29.55 2.12 18.37
N LEU A 38 -30.53 2.53 17.57
CA LEU A 38 -31.12 3.86 17.68
C LEU A 38 -31.79 4.09 19.04
N LEU A 39 -32.53 3.09 19.55
CA LEU A 39 -33.19 3.18 20.85
C LEU A 39 -32.16 3.31 21.99
N ASP A 40 -31.05 2.59 21.91
CA ASP A 40 -29.96 2.69 22.88
C ASP A 40 -29.29 4.06 22.84
N ARG A 41 -29.07 4.61 21.65
CA ARG A 41 -28.54 5.97 21.45
C ARG A 41 -29.49 7.03 22.00
N ILE A 42 -30.80 6.94 21.74
CA ILE A 42 -31.81 7.84 22.30
C ILE A 42 -31.80 7.79 23.84
N LYS A 43 -31.83 6.59 24.43
CA LYS A 43 -31.78 6.42 25.89
C LYS A 43 -30.48 6.96 26.48
N PHE A 44 -29.35 6.78 25.79
CA PHE A 44 -28.07 7.35 26.19
C PHE A 44 -28.11 8.89 26.19
N CYS A 45 -28.59 9.51 25.11
CA CYS A 45 -28.75 10.97 25.03
C CYS A 45 -29.68 11.48 26.13
N ALA A 46 -30.82 10.81 26.37
CA ALA A 46 -31.80 11.20 27.38
C ALA A 46 -31.20 11.19 28.79
N ARG A 47 -30.43 10.13 29.10
CA ARG A 47 -29.73 10.01 30.40
C ARG A 47 -28.69 11.11 30.60
N ASN A 48 -27.97 11.49 29.55
CA ASN A 48 -26.99 12.56 29.63
C ASN A 48 -27.66 13.93 29.76
N LEU A 49 -28.68 14.22 28.94
CA LEU A 49 -29.48 15.44 29.02
C LEU A 49 -30.09 15.61 30.40
N LYS A 50 -30.69 14.56 30.96
CA LYS A 50 -31.18 14.53 32.35
C LYS A 50 -30.14 15.00 33.35
N LYS A 51 -28.90 14.51 33.23
CA LYS A 51 -27.80 14.84 34.16
C LYS A 51 -27.35 16.29 34.01
N VAL A 52 -27.15 16.76 32.78
CA VAL A 52 -26.60 18.11 32.55
C VAL A 52 -27.63 19.22 32.70
N ALA A 53 -28.89 18.96 32.36
CA ALA A 53 -29.98 19.93 32.45
C ALA A 53 -30.75 19.87 33.78
N GLY A 54 -30.51 18.85 34.62
CA GLY A 54 -31.23 18.67 35.89
C GLY A 54 -32.73 18.39 35.74
N ILE A 55 -33.18 17.94 34.56
CA ILE A 55 -34.61 17.68 34.27
C ILE A 55 -35.00 16.23 34.60
N GLN A 56 -36.31 15.93 34.56
CA GLN A 56 -36.79 14.55 34.71
C GLN A 56 -36.51 13.71 33.45
N GLN A 57 -36.34 12.39 33.62
CA GLN A 57 -36.07 11.47 32.50
C GLN A 57 -37.15 11.54 31.42
N THR A 58 -38.42 11.60 31.82
CA THR A 58 -39.55 11.70 30.88
C THR A 58 -39.45 12.99 30.05
N LYS A 59 -39.16 14.13 30.68
CA LYS A 59 -38.95 15.40 29.96
C LYS A 59 -37.77 15.34 28.99
N ALA A 60 -36.69 14.66 29.35
CA ALA A 60 -35.56 14.46 28.45
C ALA A 60 -35.91 13.59 27.23
N LEU A 61 -36.78 12.58 27.41
CA LEU A 61 -37.27 11.76 26.31
C LEU A 61 -38.25 12.51 25.40
N GLU A 62 -39.12 13.36 25.96
CA GLU A 62 -39.99 14.24 25.16
C GLU A 62 -39.16 15.20 24.30
N ALA A 63 -38.17 15.89 24.90
CA ALA A 63 -37.31 16.81 24.16
C ALA A 63 -36.52 16.12 23.03
N LEU A 64 -36.11 14.87 23.24
CA LEU A 64 -35.46 14.06 22.20
C LEU A 64 -36.41 13.64 21.09
N ALA A 65 -37.67 13.34 21.41
CA ALA A 65 -38.64 13.05 20.37
C ALA A 65 -38.86 14.29 19.48
N GLU A 66 -39.05 15.45 20.10
CA GLU A 66 -39.21 16.73 19.41
C GLU A 66 -38.00 17.06 18.52
N SER A 67 -36.77 16.92 19.04
CA SER A 67 -35.56 17.20 18.25
C SER A 67 -35.35 16.24 17.07
N LEU A 68 -35.96 15.05 17.12
CA LEU A 68 -35.98 14.05 16.06
C LEU A 68 -37.22 14.14 15.16
N SER A 69 -37.99 15.23 15.25
CA SER A 69 -39.20 15.50 14.45
C SER A 69 -40.40 14.60 14.78
N PHE A 70 -40.52 14.14 16.03
CA PHE A 70 -41.70 13.47 16.58
C PHE A 70 -42.37 14.36 17.63
N SER A 71 -43.69 14.34 17.74
CA SER A 71 -44.40 15.24 18.67
C SER A 71 -44.27 14.81 20.13
N THR A 72 -44.08 13.52 20.40
CA THR A 72 -43.95 12.99 21.76
C THR A 72 -43.05 11.75 21.80
N TRP A 73 -42.49 11.44 22.98
CA TRP A 73 -41.80 10.18 23.23
C TRP A 73 -42.68 8.97 22.94
N HIS A 74 -43.97 9.05 23.26
CA HIS A 74 -44.90 7.96 22.97
C HIS A 74 -45.02 7.69 21.47
N GLU A 75 -45.11 8.73 20.65
CA GLU A 75 -45.15 8.62 19.19
C GLU A 75 -43.86 8.01 18.64
N LEU A 76 -42.70 8.53 19.04
CA LEU A 76 -41.39 8.01 18.62
C LEU A 76 -41.25 6.54 19.03
N HIS A 77 -41.52 6.21 20.29
CA HIS A 77 -41.39 4.84 20.79
C HIS A 77 -42.34 3.86 20.08
N ASN A 78 -43.58 4.26 19.80
CA ASN A 78 -44.50 3.43 19.01
C ASN A 78 -43.98 3.23 17.58
N HIS A 79 -43.49 4.30 16.95
CA HIS A 79 -42.90 4.23 15.61
C HIS A 79 -41.73 3.24 15.58
N LEU A 80 -40.81 3.32 16.54
CA LEU A 80 -39.69 2.36 16.65
C LEU A 80 -40.19 0.92 16.84
N ASN A 81 -41.19 0.70 17.70
CA ASN A 81 -41.72 -0.65 17.98
C ASN A 81 -42.45 -1.30 16.80
N MET A 82 -42.91 -0.51 15.81
CA MET A 82 -43.50 -1.06 14.58
C MET A 82 -42.52 -1.97 13.82
N ALA A 83 -41.20 -1.81 14.02
CA ALA A 83 -40.19 -2.69 13.41
C ALA A 83 -40.43 -4.18 13.68
N ASN A 84 -40.98 -4.52 14.85
CA ASN A 84 -41.27 -5.91 15.25
C ASN A 84 -42.53 -6.48 14.57
N SER A 85 -43.31 -5.65 13.88
CA SER A 85 -44.54 -6.05 13.20
C SER A 85 -44.39 -6.25 11.69
N PHE A 86 -43.23 -5.89 11.12
CA PHE A 86 -42.99 -6.06 9.70
C PHE A 86 -42.77 -7.54 9.35
N GLY A 87 -43.50 -8.02 8.35
CA GLY A 87 -43.38 -9.39 7.82
C GLY A 87 -42.28 -9.52 6.77
N SER A 88 -42.38 -10.54 5.92
CA SER A 88 -41.41 -10.83 4.86
C SER A 88 -41.26 -9.73 3.80
N GLU A 89 -42.23 -8.82 3.69
CA GLU A 89 -42.18 -7.67 2.77
C GLU A 89 -41.28 -6.52 3.28
N GLY A 90 -40.83 -6.59 4.54
CA GLY A 90 -39.97 -5.59 5.15
C GLY A 90 -40.71 -4.33 5.63
N ALA A 91 -39.95 -3.31 6.02
CA ALA A 91 -40.50 -2.05 6.52
C ALA A 91 -41.13 -1.19 5.41
N ASN A 92 -42.16 -0.40 5.75
CA ASN A 92 -42.76 0.58 4.84
C ASN A 92 -41.80 1.75 4.59
N ASP A 93 -41.70 2.19 3.34
CA ASP A 93 -40.91 3.35 2.91
C ASP A 93 -41.17 4.61 3.73
N GLN A 94 -42.43 4.94 4.01
CA GLN A 94 -42.79 6.11 4.84
C GLN A 94 -42.30 5.97 6.28
N TRP A 95 -42.25 4.74 6.80
CA TRP A 95 -41.74 4.47 8.13
C TRP A 95 -40.23 4.73 8.22
N ILE A 96 -39.48 4.33 7.18
CA ILE A 96 -38.03 4.57 7.07
C ILE A 96 -37.75 6.07 6.91
N LEU A 97 -38.45 6.75 6.01
CA LEU A 97 -38.26 8.18 5.76
C LEU A 97 -38.47 9.05 7.01
N LYS A 98 -39.41 8.66 7.88
CA LYS A 98 -39.65 9.37 9.16
C LYS A 98 -38.47 9.27 10.14
N LEU A 99 -37.57 8.31 9.95
CA LEU A 99 -36.36 8.12 10.77
C LEU A 99 -35.13 8.83 10.21
N GLN A 100 -35.26 9.59 9.11
CA GLN A 100 -34.13 10.25 8.45
C GLN A 100 -33.37 11.21 9.39
N THR A 101 -34.08 12.00 10.22
CA THR A 101 -33.45 12.90 11.20
C THR A 101 -32.67 12.13 12.27
N ALA A 102 -33.11 10.91 12.59
CA ALA A 102 -32.53 10.07 13.62
C ALA A 102 -31.18 9.43 13.21
N LEU A 103 -30.82 9.46 11.92
CA LEU A 103 -29.51 9.02 11.43
C LEU A 103 -28.35 9.72 12.14
N VAL A 104 -28.52 10.98 12.57
CA VAL A 104 -27.50 11.72 13.32
C VAL A 104 -27.03 10.97 14.58
N LEU A 105 -27.93 10.22 15.23
CA LEU A 105 -27.61 9.45 16.44
C LEU A 105 -26.81 8.18 16.16
N THR A 106 -26.71 7.78 14.88
CA THR A 106 -25.96 6.60 14.44
C THR A 106 -24.55 6.93 13.94
N ILE A 107 -24.16 8.21 13.94
CA ILE A 107 -22.80 8.64 13.62
C ILE A 107 -21.80 8.00 14.59
N LYS A 108 -20.81 7.30 14.04
CA LYS A 108 -19.74 6.63 14.80
C LYS A 108 -18.48 7.48 14.80
N ALA A 109 -18.40 8.42 15.74
CA ALA A 109 -17.21 9.26 15.90
C ALA A 109 -15.98 8.41 16.28
N LYS A 110 -14.89 8.54 15.52
CA LYS A 110 -13.59 7.94 15.86
C LYS A 110 -12.88 8.79 16.92
N PRO A 111 -12.28 8.21 17.98
CA PRO A 111 -11.63 8.99 19.05
C PRO A 111 -10.43 9.83 18.60
N CYS A 112 -9.79 9.45 17.50
CA CYS A 112 -8.59 10.08 16.98
C CYS A 112 -8.85 11.07 15.85
N LEU A 113 -10.08 11.11 15.30
CA LEU A 113 -10.42 11.94 14.15
C LEU A 113 -11.45 13.00 14.50
N PRO A 114 -11.36 14.19 13.91
CA PRO A 114 -12.46 15.13 13.97
C PRO A 114 -13.65 14.54 13.22
N LEU A 115 -14.86 14.97 13.57
CA LEU A 115 -16.02 14.68 12.72
C LEU A 115 -15.87 15.37 11.38
N GLY A 116 -16.33 14.72 10.31
CA GLY A 116 -16.45 15.35 9.00
C GLY A 116 -17.36 16.58 9.07
N LEU A 117 -17.19 17.53 8.15
CA LEU A 117 -17.93 18.81 8.16
C LEU A 117 -19.46 18.60 8.23
N GLU A 118 -20.00 17.68 7.44
CA GLU A 118 -21.44 17.37 7.41
C GLU A 118 -21.91 16.67 8.69
N GLN A 119 -21.10 15.78 9.26
CA GLN A 119 -21.39 15.13 10.54
C GLN A 119 -21.42 16.14 11.69
N ALA A 120 -20.43 17.03 11.74
CA ALA A 120 -20.34 18.09 12.74
C ALA A 120 -21.53 19.05 12.65
N ALA A 121 -21.89 19.49 11.43
CA ALA A 121 -23.05 20.34 11.19
C ALA A 121 -24.36 19.66 11.58
N ALA A 122 -24.52 18.36 11.27
CA ALA A 122 -25.69 17.59 11.66
C ALA A 122 -25.83 17.45 13.18
N MET A 123 -24.72 17.17 13.87
CA MET A 123 -24.66 17.08 15.33
C MET A 123 -24.94 18.42 16.01
N GLN A 124 -24.47 19.53 15.42
CA GLN A 124 -24.79 20.89 15.88
C GLN A 124 -26.27 21.20 15.70
N SER A 125 -26.85 20.95 14.52
CA SER A 125 -28.27 21.15 14.28
C SER A 125 -29.15 20.32 15.23
N PHE A 126 -28.77 19.05 15.47
CA PHE A 126 -29.42 18.21 16.47
C PHE A 126 -29.34 18.82 17.88
N ALA A 127 -28.16 19.32 18.27
CA ALA A 127 -27.96 19.96 19.57
C ALA A 127 -28.79 21.23 19.73
N SER A 128 -28.87 22.09 18.71
CA SER A 128 -29.70 23.29 18.71
C SER A 128 -31.19 22.93 18.89
N ASN A 129 -31.69 21.96 18.11
CA ASN A 129 -33.09 21.52 18.23
C ASN A 129 -33.38 20.93 19.62
N LEU A 130 -32.45 20.14 20.16
CA LEU A 130 -32.59 19.54 21.48
C LEU A 130 -32.50 20.59 22.60
N ALA A 131 -31.66 21.61 22.44
CA ALA A 131 -31.55 22.73 23.37
C ALA A 131 -32.86 23.53 23.42
N GLU A 132 -33.46 23.83 22.27
CA GLU A 132 -34.77 24.47 22.17
C GLU A 132 -35.86 23.63 22.87
N ALA A 133 -35.99 22.35 22.50
CA ALA A 133 -37.01 21.45 23.06
C ALA A 133 -36.86 21.21 24.58
N SER A 134 -35.62 21.27 25.10
CA SER A 134 -35.35 21.07 26.53
C SER A 134 -35.26 22.36 27.36
N GLY A 135 -35.35 23.52 26.71
CA GLY A 135 -35.17 24.84 27.35
C GLY A 135 -33.75 25.04 27.91
N GLN A 136 -32.73 24.49 27.26
CA GLN A 136 -31.33 24.58 27.66
C GLN A 136 -30.52 25.43 26.67
N THR A 137 -29.27 25.73 27.00
CA THR A 137 -28.35 26.37 26.06
C THR A 137 -27.75 25.34 25.10
N GLU A 138 -27.49 25.75 23.86
CA GLU A 138 -26.87 24.87 22.86
C GLU A 138 -25.52 24.33 23.34
N GLN A 139 -24.66 25.18 23.93
CA GLN A 139 -23.36 24.76 24.44
C GLN A 139 -23.47 23.65 25.51
N LEU A 140 -24.46 23.73 26.40
CA LEU A 140 -24.68 22.72 27.43
C LEU A 140 -25.07 21.37 26.82
N VAL A 141 -25.89 21.38 25.76
CA VAL A 141 -26.27 20.16 25.02
C VAL A 141 -25.11 19.62 24.21
N LEU A 142 -24.35 20.50 23.53
CA LEU A 142 -23.16 20.14 22.76
C LEU A 142 -22.14 19.41 23.64
N ASP A 143 -21.76 19.96 24.78
CA ASP A 143 -20.77 19.32 25.68
C ASP A 143 -21.38 18.14 26.47
N GLY A 144 -22.63 18.32 26.91
CA GLY A 144 -23.27 17.39 27.84
C GLY A 144 -23.86 16.15 27.18
N VAL A 145 -24.25 16.22 25.91
CA VAL A 145 -24.95 15.16 25.19
C VAL A 145 -24.19 14.77 23.93
N THR A 146 -23.96 15.71 23.02
CA THR A 146 -23.40 15.43 21.69
C THR A 146 -21.93 15.00 21.77
N ALA A 147 -21.11 15.70 22.56
CA ALA A 147 -19.73 15.32 22.82
C ALA A 147 -19.64 13.94 23.49
N LYS A 148 -20.53 13.66 24.46
CA LYS A 148 -20.61 12.34 25.11
C LYS A 148 -20.99 11.23 24.13
N LEU A 149 -21.88 11.51 23.19
CA LEU A 149 -22.25 10.57 22.13
C LEU A 149 -21.05 10.22 21.24
N CYS A 150 -20.15 11.19 21.07
CA CYS A 150 -18.89 11.06 20.34
C CYS A 150 -17.71 10.58 21.22
N GLY A 151 -17.94 10.25 22.50
CA GLY A 151 -16.92 9.79 23.44
C GLY A 151 -15.96 10.87 23.97
N ALA A 152 -16.33 12.15 23.89
CA ALA A 152 -15.53 13.29 24.35
C ALA A 152 -16.10 13.96 25.62
N LEU A 153 -15.32 14.86 26.23
CA LEU A 153 -15.78 15.70 27.33
C LEU A 153 -16.44 16.99 26.85
N THR A 154 -15.91 17.62 25.80
CA THR A 154 -16.40 18.87 25.23
C THR A 154 -16.60 18.72 23.72
N TRP A 155 -17.42 19.58 23.13
CA TRP A 155 -17.62 19.62 21.69
C TRP A 155 -16.38 20.12 20.96
N GLU A 156 -15.64 21.06 21.55
CA GLU A 156 -14.34 21.51 21.04
C GLU A 156 -13.36 20.34 20.90
N GLU A 157 -13.31 19.43 21.88
CA GLU A 157 -12.49 18.23 21.78
C GLU A 157 -12.88 17.36 20.57
N VAL A 158 -14.17 17.18 20.30
CA VAL A 158 -14.63 16.41 19.12
C VAL A 158 -14.16 17.05 17.82
N LEU A 159 -14.23 18.38 17.71
CA LEU A 159 -13.88 19.11 16.50
C LEU A 159 -12.37 19.23 16.26
N THR A 160 -11.56 19.14 17.32
CA THR A 160 -10.11 19.38 17.27
C THR A 160 -9.28 18.10 17.39
N ARG A 161 -9.93 16.93 17.42
CA ARG A 161 -9.26 15.64 17.36
C ARG A 161 -8.31 15.59 16.17
N SER A 162 -7.16 14.97 16.40
CA SER A 162 -6.15 14.75 15.38
C SER A 162 -5.48 13.41 15.61
N PRO A 163 -5.21 12.64 14.54
CA PRO A 163 -4.47 11.39 14.68
C PRO A 163 -3.05 11.64 15.22
N LEU A 164 -2.50 12.85 15.03
CA LEU A 164 -1.21 13.26 15.60
C LEU A 164 -1.22 13.34 17.13
N GLN A 165 -2.39 13.43 17.76
CA GLN A 165 -2.55 13.52 19.22
C GLN A 165 -2.94 12.17 19.85
N THR A 166 -3.04 11.09 19.06
CA THR A 166 -3.40 9.78 19.60
C THR A 166 -2.38 9.30 20.63
N LYS A 167 -2.89 8.65 21.69
CA LYS A 167 -2.08 7.99 22.72
C LYS A 167 -2.02 6.48 22.53
N SER A 168 -2.87 5.94 21.66
CA SER A 168 -2.89 4.52 21.32
C SER A 168 -1.71 4.20 20.40
N PRO A 169 -1.09 3.01 20.51
CA PRO A 169 -0.05 2.60 19.57
C PRO A 169 -0.58 2.61 18.13
N LEU A 170 0.21 3.18 17.21
CA LEU A 170 -0.15 3.22 15.79
C LEU A 170 -0.14 1.83 15.14
N TYR A 171 0.77 0.96 15.58
CA TYR A 171 0.95 -0.39 15.06
C TYR A 171 0.99 -1.41 16.20
N ARG A 172 0.56 -2.62 15.87
CA ARG A 172 0.85 -3.83 16.65
C ARG A 172 1.25 -4.95 15.70
N PHE A 173 2.03 -5.91 16.18
CA PHE A 173 2.37 -7.11 15.42
C PHE A 173 1.49 -8.28 15.87
N VAL A 174 0.90 -8.99 14.93
CA VAL A 174 0.05 -10.16 15.19
C VAL A 174 0.50 -11.35 14.37
N VAL A 175 0.46 -12.53 14.96
CA VAL A 175 0.55 -13.81 14.25
C VAL A 175 -0.88 -14.22 13.89
N ASP A 176 -1.12 -14.60 12.64
CA ASP A 176 -2.46 -14.96 12.19
C ASP A 176 -2.96 -16.19 12.96
N SER A 177 -4.23 -16.14 13.38
CA SER A 177 -4.84 -17.21 14.19
C SER A 177 -5.23 -18.43 13.36
N HIS A 178 -5.43 -18.28 12.06
CA HIS A 178 -5.85 -19.32 11.13
C HIS A 178 -4.66 -19.95 10.41
N ASP A 179 -3.67 -19.15 9.99
CA ASP A 179 -2.36 -19.65 9.57
C ASP A 179 -1.26 -19.22 10.55
N PRO A 180 -0.84 -20.10 11.48
CA PRO A 180 0.17 -19.75 12.45
C PRO A 180 1.54 -19.49 11.81
N ASN A 181 1.75 -19.72 10.51
CA ASN A 181 2.98 -19.37 9.81
C ASN A 181 2.94 -17.97 9.18
N ASP A 182 1.78 -17.33 9.16
CA ASP A 182 1.59 -15.98 8.65
C ASP A 182 1.50 -14.96 9.79
N SER A 183 1.92 -13.74 9.52
CA SER A 183 1.95 -12.65 10.51
C SER A 183 1.91 -11.31 9.81
N ARG A 184 1.36 -10.33 10.52
CA ARG A 184 1.21 -8.98 9.98
C ARG A 184 1.33 -7.89 11.02
N PHE A 185 1.73 -6.71 10.56
CA PHE A 185 1.44 -5.48 11.29
C PHE A 185 -0.05 -5.18 11.15
N VAL A 186 -0.65 -4.62 12.20
CA VAL A 186 -2.03 -4.13 12.21
C VAL A 186 -1.97 -2.68 12.64
N THR A 187 -2.51 -1.82 11.80
CA THR A 187 -2.64 -0.39 12.01
C THR A 187 -3.83 -0.10 12.92
N SER A 188 -3.76 1.04 13.62
CA SER A 188 -4.91 1.64 14.31
C SER A 188 -5.61 2.63 13.39
N ASP A 189 -6.86 3.00 13.69
CA ASP A 189 -7.60 4.03 12.93
C ASP A 189 -6.82 5.36 12.78
N ALA A 190 -6.07 5.74 13.83
CA ALA A 190 -5.23 6.95 13.78
C ALA A 190 -4.06 6.80 12.81
N CYS A 191 -3.51 5.58 12.70
CA CYS A 191 -2.45 5.27 11.76
C CYS A 191 -2.97 5.26 10.34
N ASP A 192 -4.11 4.60 10.09
CA ASP A 192 -4.74 4.56 8.77
C ASP A 192 -5.00 5.99 8.27
N GLU A 193 -5.53 6.86 9.12
CA GLU A 193 -5.70 8.27 8.77
C GLU A 193 -4.38 8.98 8.45
N LEU A 194 -3.32 8.77 9.23
CA LEU A 194 -2.02 9.40 8.93
C LEU A 194 -1.46 8.91 7.59
N ILE A 195 -1.71 7.65 7.23
CA ILE A 195 -1.34 7.09 5.92
C ILE A 195 -2.14 7.80 4.81
N GLU A 196 -3.46 7.93 4.96
CA GLU A 196 -4.30 8.64 4.00
C GLU A 196 -3.87 10.11 3.84
N GLN A 197 -3.69 10.85 4.95
CA GLN A 197 -3.21 12.24 4.92
C GLN A 197 -1.84 12.35 4.25
N MET A 198 -0.95 11.38 4.44
CA MET A 198 0.34 11.34 3.76
C MET A 198 0.19 11.11 2.26
N TYR A 199 -0.72 10.23 1.83
CA TYR A 199 -1.00 10.00 0.41
C TYR A 199 -1.73 11.17 -0.26
N GLU A 200 -2.56 11.92 0.46
CA GLU A 200 -3.17 13.15 -0.08
C GLU A 200 -2.14 14.24 -0.40
N LEU A 201 -0.98 14.25 0.29
CA LEU A 201 0.11 15.17 -0.03
C LEU A 201 0.86 14.79 -1.31
N HIS A 202 0.67 13.57 -1.79
CA HIS A 202 1.34 13.02 -2.96
C HIS A 202 0.38 12.10 -3.71
N SER A 203 -0.44 12.68 -4.61
CA SER A 203 -1.26 11.85 -5.49
C SER A 203 -0.33 10.94 -6.30
N ASP A 204 -0.54 9.63 -6.20
CA ASP A 204 0.26 8.64 -6.92
C ASP A 204 0.42 9.03 -8.40
N PHE A 205 1.65 8.88 -8.92
CA PHE A 205 2.06 8.93 -10.34
C PHE A 205 2.72 10.20 -10.93
N GLU A 206 3.09 11.24 -10.17
CA GLU A 206 3.82 12.40 -10.74
C GLU A 206 5.16 12.70 -10.06
N VAL A 207 6.06 13.31 -10.84
CA VAL A 207 7.34 13.85 -10.37
C VAL A 207 7.05 14.93 -9.33
N VAL A 208 7.53 14.73 -8.10
CA VAL A 208 7.38 15.70 -7.02
C VAL A 208 8.12 16.97 -7.38
N SER A 209 7.40 18.08 -7.56
CA SER A 209 8.05 19.38 -7.71
C SER A 209 8.83 19.75 -6.45
N ASP A 210 9.87 20.57 -6.57
CA ASP A 210 10.65 21.01 -5.40
C ASP A 210 9.77 21.64 -4.31
N GLN A 211 8.72 22.37 -4.72
CA GLN A 211 7.79 23.00 -3.79
C GLN A 211 6.91 21.98 -3.04
N GLU A 212 6.44 20.94 -3.71
CA GLU A 212 5.70 19.84 -3.08
C GLU A 212 6.60 19.05 -2.13
N ARG A 213 7.85 18.77 -2.54
CA ARG A 213 8.84 18.10 -1.69
C ARG A 213 9.06 18.84 -0.38
N VAL A 214 9.20 20.17 -0.43
CA VAL A 214 9.35 21.01 0.78
C VAL A 214 8.12 20.90 1.69
N SER A 215 6.91 20.94 1.13
CA SER A 215 5.67 20.82 1.92
C SER A 215 5.50 19.43 2.53
N ILE A 216 5.79 18.37 1.78
CA ILE A 216 5.75 16.98 2.28
C ILE A 216 6.77 16.81 3.41
N LEU A 217 8.01 17.27 3.23
CA LEU A 217 9.05 17.19 4.25
C LEU A 217 8.64 17.94 5.53
N ALA A 218 8.07 19.14 5.41
CA ALA A 218 7.61 19.92 6.56
C ALA A 218 6.49 19.18 7.32
N TRP A 219 5.53 18.59 6.60
CA TRP A 219 4.47 17.80 7.21
C TRP A 219 5.02 16.55 7.89
N LEU A 220 5.88 15.78 7.21
CA LEU A 220 6.51 14.57 7.76
C LEU A 220 7.32 14.88 9.01
N GLN A 221 8.12 15.95 9.02
CA GLN A 221 8.89 16.36 10.19
C GLN A 221 7.98 16.67 11.40
N ASN A 222 6.87 17.37 11.18
CA ASN A 222 5.89 17.62 12.23
C ASN A 222 5.20 16.33 12.68
N ALA A 223 4.77 15.49 11.75
CA ALA A 223 4.07 14.24 12.03
C ALA A 223 4.96 13.29 12.84
N LEU A 224 6.21 13.07 12.42
CA LEU A 224 7.16 12.19 13.08
C LEU A 224 7.65 12.74 14.42
N LYS A 225 7.60 14.05 14.64
CA LYS A 225 7.85 14.66 15.95
C LYS A 225 6.73 14.32 16.94
N GLN A 226 5.47 14.35 16.50
CA GLN A 226 4.31 14.06 17.35
C GLN A 226 4.05 12.56 17.50
N GLN A 227 4.30 11.79 16.43
CA GLN A 227 4.09 10.36 16.33
C GLN A 227 5.36 9.64 15.82
N PRO A 228 6.40 9.46 16.67
CA PRO A 228 7.68 8.87 16.26
C PRO A 228 7.62 7.40 15.81
N GLN A 229 6.47 6.74 16.00
CA GLN A 229 6.23 5.37 15.57
C GLN A 229 5.45 5.29 14.24
N PHE A 230 5.22 6.41 13.56
CA PHE A 230 4.57 6.42 12.25
C PHE A 230 5.55 5.93 11.16
N PHE A 231 5.53 4.62 10.88
CA PHE A 231 6.55 3.96 10.07
C PHE A 231 6.49 4.31 8.59
N GLU A 232 5.30 4.46 8.03
CA GLU A 232 5.07 4.89 6.65
C GLU A 232 5.63 6.30 6.42
N GLY A 233 5.41 7.23 7.37
CA GLY A 233 6.03 8.54 7.32
C GLY A 233 7.56 8.49 7.42
N GLY A 234 8.09 7.56 8.23
CA GLY A 234 9.53 7.32 8.34
C GLY A 234 10.16 6.78 7.05
N LEU A 235 9.45 5.87 6.37
CA LEU A 235 9.81 5.36 5.05
C LEU A 235 9.79 6.47 4.01
N MET A 236 8.70 7.25 3.91
CA MET A 236 8.57 8.35 2.96
C MET A 236 9.67 9.40 3.16
N LEU A 237 9.95 9.77 4.41
CA LEU A 237 11.03 10.70 4.73
C LEU A 237 12.39 10.15 4.25
N ALA A 238 12.71 8.90 4.56
CA ALA A 238 13.97 8.29 4.14
C ALA A 238 14.08 8.22 2.60
N SER A 239 13.01 7.85 1.90
CA SER A 239 12.98 7.80 0.43
C SER A 239 13.19 9.18 -0.20
N LEU A 240 12.50 10.22 0.29
CA LEU A 240 12.67 11.58 -0.23
C LEU A 240 14.07 12.16 -0.01
N LEU A 241 14.71 11.78 1.11
CA LEU A 241 16.10 12.13 1.40
C LEU A 241 17.06 11.37 0.47
N ASP A 242 16.78 10.10 0.20
CA ASP A 242 17.58 9.27 -0.69
C ASP A 242 17.58 9.79 -2.13
N GLU A 243 16.40 10.18 -2.63
CA GLU A 243 16.23 10.74 -3.98
C GLU A 243 17.09 12.00 -4.23
N VAL A 244 17.37 12.79 -3.18
CA VAL A 244 18.20 14.00 -3.27
C VAL A 244 19.65 13.75 -2.86
N GLY A 245 20.02 12.50 -2.58
CA GLY A 245 21.37 12.12 -2.14
C GLY A 245 21.74 12.62 -0.75
N ASP A 246 20.78 12.84 0.15
CA ASP A 246 21.06 13.23 1.53
C ASP A 246 21.61 12.02 2.32
N PRO A 247 22.83 12.10 2.88
CA PRO A 247 23.49 10.96 3.53
C PRO A 247 22.78 10.49 4.82
N SER A 248 21.83 11.26 5.35
CA SER A 248 21.03 10.85 6.50
C SER A 248 19.94 9.82 6.16
N ALA A 249 19.64 9.59 4.88
CA ALA A 249 18.61 8.66 4.41
C ALA A 249 18.76 7.26 5.03
N LEU A 250 19.97 6.68 4.98
CA LEU A 250 20.24 5.36 5.58
C LEU A 250 19.97 5.36 7.08
N THR A 251 20.43 6.38 7.80
CA THR A 251 20.27 6.47 9.26
C THR A 251 18.79 6.54 9.64
N ILE A 252 17.99 7.28 8.88
CA ILE A 252 16.53 7.37 9.08
C ILE A 252 15.86 6.04 8.76
N ALA A 253 16.17 5.43 7.61
CA ALA A 253 15.61 4.14 7.22
C ALA A 253 15.91 3.05 8.26
N GLU A 254 17.15 2.97 8.75
CA GLU A 254 17.56 2.02 9.77
C GLU A 254 16.91 2.27 11.13
N LYS A 255 16.74 3.55 11.52
CA LYS A 255 15.99 3.90 12.74
C LYS A 255 14.57 3.34 12.68
N TYR A 256 13.83 3.59 11.60
CA TYR A 256 12.45 3.13 11.48
C TYR A 256 12.34 1.62 11.29
N LEU A 257 13.27 1.00 10.56
CA LEU A 257 13.37 -0.45 10.49
C LEU A 257 13.65 -1.07 11.87
N GLY A 258 14.49 -0.42 12.68
CA GLY A 258 14.77 -0.80 14.07
C GLY A 258 13.53 -0.73 14.96
N LEU A 259 12.76 0.36 14.87
CA LEU A 259 11.49 0.51 15.60
C LEU A 259 10.45 -0.55 15.18
N ALA A 260 10.31 -0.81 13.88
CA ALA A 260 9.41 -1.86 13.39
C ALA A 260 9.86 -3.26 13.83
N ASN A 261 11.17 -3.54 13.79
CA ASN A 261 11.74 -4.80 14.30
C ASN A 261 11.46 -5.00 15.80
N ALA A 262 11.38 -3.93 16.59
CA ALA A 262 11.11 -4.02 18.02
C ALA A 262 9.68 -4.51 18.33
N LEU A 263 8.74 -4.36 17.39
CA LEU A 263 7.39 -4.93 17.50
C LEU A 263 7.34 -6.43 17.18
N VAL A 264 8.30 -6.93 16.40
CA VAL A 264 8.37 -8.35 16.03
C VAL A 264 8.94 -9.16 17.20
N PRO A 265 8.29 -10.27 17.61
CA PRO A 265 8.78 -11.09 18.72
C PRO A 265 10.24 -11.54 18.55
N LYS A 266 11.00 -11.55 19.65
CA LYS A 266 12.39 -12.04 19.62
C LYS A 266 12.43 -13.49 19.14
N GLY A 267 13.37 -13.78 18.24
CA GLY A 267 13.53 -15.12 17.68
C GLY A 267 12.45 -15.54 16.70
N PHE A 268 11.62 -14.62 16.21
CA PHE A 268 10.59 -14.89 15.21
C PHE A 268 11.18 -15.52 13.93
N ARG A 269 10.61 -16.67 13.53
CA ARG A 269 11.04 -17.46 12.35
C ARG A 269 9.93 -17.71 11.33
N LYS A 270 8.79 -17.04 11.48
CA LYS A 270 7.62 -17.21 10.61
C LYS A 270 7.66 -16.19 9.48
N LYS A 271 6.62 -16.18 8.64
CA LYS A 271 6.53 -15.31 7.47
C LYS A 271 5.89 -13.96 7.86
N ILE A 272 6.26 -12.93 7.12
CA ILE A 272 5.62 -11.61 7.09
C ILE A 272 5.34 -11.38 5.61
N LEU A 273 4.17 -11.79 5.13
CA LEU A 273 3.88 -11.83 3.69
C LEU A 273 3.61 -10.45 3.12
N TRP A 274 4.06 -10.19 1.90
CA TRP A 274 3.78 -8.96 1.14
C TRP A 274 2.30 -8.76 0.80
N ALA A 275 1.55 -9.86 0.71
CA ALA A 275 0.12 -9.84 0.38
C ALA A 275 -0.69 -8.98 1.36
N TRP A 276 -0.27 -8.91 2.62
CA TRP A 276 -0.84 -7.96 3.58
C TRP A 276 -0.34 -6.55 3.29
N GLN A 277 -1.26 -5.65 2.94
CA GLN A 277 -0.91 -4.25 2.67
C GLN A 277 -0.16 -3.61 3.85
N SER A 278 -0.59 -3.89 5.08
CA SER A 278 0.06 -3.42 6.31
C SER A 278 1.49 -3.95 6.53
N ASN A 279 1.95 -4.94 5.77
CA ASN A 279 3.35 -5.40 5.81
C ASN A 279 4.24 -4.69 4.79
N ARG A 280 3.66 -3.99 3.81
CA ARG A 280 4.43 -3.46 2.67
C ARG A 280 5.44 -2.40 3.09
N PHE A 281 5.10 -1.54 4.05
CA PHE A 281 6.05 -0.55 4.59
C PHE A 281 7.32 -1.22 5.14
N TYR A 282 7.16 -2.37 5.81
CA TYR A 282 8.27 -3.08 6.45
C TYR A 282 9.20 -3.75 5.42
N HIS A 283 8.63 -4.25 4.32
CA HIS A 283 9.42 -4.76 3.20
C HIS A 283 10.10 -3.64 2.41
N ARG A 284 9.40 -2.53 2.18
CA ARG A 284 9.96 -1.34 1.52
C ARG A 284 11.08 -0.69 2.32
N LEU A 285 10.97 -0.61 3.65
CA LEU A 285 12.06 -0.17 4.53
C LEU A 285 13.29 -1.07 4.43
N GLN A 286 13.10 -2.40 4.40
CA GLN A 286 14.21 -3.34 4.22
C GLN A 286 14.84 -3.19 2.82
N TYR A 287 14.03 -3.03 1.78
CA TYR A 287 14.52 -2.78 0.43
C TYR A 287 15.33 -1.48 0.34
N LEU A 288 14.82 -0.38 0.92
CA LEU A 288 15.52 0.91 0.92
C LEU A 288 16.89 0.80 1.63
N VAL A 289 16.94 0.14 2.79
CA VAL A 289 18.21 -0.12 3.48
C VAL A 289 19.14 -0.98 2.63
N LEU A 290 18.63 -2.03 1.98
CA LEU A 290 19.40 -2.87 1.06
C LEU A 290 19.99 -2.07 -0.10
N ASP A 291 19.17 -1.24 -0.76
CA ASP A 291 19.54 -0.44 -1.92
C ASP A 291 20.63 0.57 -1.56
N ILE A 292 20.44 1.34 -0.49
CA ILE A 292 21.42 2.33 -0.04
C ILE A 292 22.73 1.65 0.37
N LEU A 293 22.68 0.54 1.11
CA LEU A 293 23.88 -0.20 1.52
C LEU A 293 24.65 -0.79 0.33
N ASN A 294 23.96 -1.18 -0.74
CA ASN A 294 24.61 -1.67 -1.96
C ASN A 294 25.21 -0.52 -2.78
N ARG A 295 24.46 0.56 -2.98
CA ARG A 295 24.87 1.70 -3.82
C ARG A 295 25.99 2.52 -3.19
N ASP A 296 25.86 2.86 -1.91
CA ASP A 296 26.77 3.76 -1.20
C ASP A 296 27.78 2.99 -0.33
N GLY A 297 27.63 1.67 -0.24
CA GLY A 297 28.47 0.79 0.55
C GLY A 297 29.89 0.73 -0.01
N SER A 298 30.77 1.57 0.52
CA SER A 298 32.19 1.59 0.18
C SER A 298 33.01 0.49 0.89
N THR A 299 32.37 -0.34 1.71
CA THR A 299 33.03 -1.34 2.54
C THR A 299 32.43 -2.73 2.40
N VAL A 300 33.29 -3.75 2.56
CA VAL A 300 32.90 -5.15 2.75
C VAL A 300 31.88 -5.30 3.91
N GLY A 301 31.94 -4.42 4.90
CA GLY A 301 31.00 -4.41 6.03
C GLY A 301 29.58 -4.06 5.62
N ASP A 302 29.40 -3.08 4.73
CA ASP A 302 28.09 -2.63 4.26
C ASP A 302 27.46 -3.65 3.31
N LEU A 303 28.25 -4.20 2.39
CA LEU A 303 27.79 -5.27 1.50
C LEU A 303 27.37 -6.53 2.29
N ASN A 304 28.11 -6.87 3.36
CA ASN A 304 27.68 -7.93 4.29
C ASN A 304 26.35 -7.62 4.99
N ARG A 305 26.08 -6.35 5.32
CA ARG A 305 24.80 -5.93 5.91
C ARG A 305 23.68 -6.03 4.87
N ALA A 306 23.91 -5.58 3.64
CA ALA A 306 23.00 -5.71 2.51
C ALA A 306 22.59 -7.18 2.30
N ILE A 307 23.56 -8.10 2.23
CA ILE A 307 23.31 -9.55 2.10
C ILE A 307 22.45 -10.09 3.26
N LYS A 308 22.71 -9.65 4.50
CA LYS A 308 21.89 -10.05 5.67
C LYS A 308 20.45 -9.56 5.55
N VAL A 309 20.24 -8.35 5.04
CA VAL A 309 18.90 -7.80 4.78
C VAL A 309 18.20 -8.60 3.68
N ALA A 310 18.85 -8.84 2.54
CA ALA A 310 18.31 -9.63 1.44
C ALA A 310 17.91 -11.06 1.87
N LYS A 311 18.79 -11.77 2.59
CA LYS A 311 18.49 -13.11 3.14
C LYS A 311 17.31 -13.08 4.12
N LYS A 312 17.19 -12.02 4.93
CA LYS A 312 16.05 -11.84 5.84
C LYS A 312 14.75 -11.62 5.06
N MET A 313 14.76 -10.78 4.02
CA MET A 313 13.58 -10.52 3.18
C MET A 313 13.07 -11.80 2.53
N LEU A 314 13.95 -12.60 1.91
CA LEU A 314 13.58 -13.88 1.29
C LEU A 314 13.01 -14.90 2.30
N ARG A 315 13.51 -14.89 3.53
CA ARG A 315 12.96 -15.75 4.60
C ARG A 315 11.57 -15.30 5.03
N LEU A 316 11.36 -14.00 5.17
CA LEU A 316 10.10 -13.43 5.66
C LEU A 316 9.01 -13.46 4.58
N ASN A 317 9.36 -13.23 3.32
CA ASN A 317 8.43 -13.21 2.20
C ASN A 317 8.92 -14.14 1.06
N PRO A 318 8.63 -15.45 1.13
CA PRO A 318 9.07 -16.40 0.11
C PRO A 318 8.49 -16.14 -1.30
N SER A 319 7.39 -15.41 -1.42
CA SER A 319 6.83 -15.01 -2.72
C SER A 319 7.64 -13.92 -3.41
N ASP A 320 8.60 -13.30 -2.70
CA ASP A 320 9.62 -12.41 -3.26
C ASP A 320 9.09 -11.35 -4.25
N ASN A 321 8.06 -10.63 -3.82
CA ASN A 321 7.39 -9.60 -4.63
C ASN A 321 8.28 -8.41 -5.00
N LEU A 322 9.46 -8.28 -4.38
CA LEU A 322 10.44 -7.23 -4.65
C LEU A 322 11.68 -7.74 -5.42
N GLY A 323 11.64 -8.98 -5.94
CA GLY A 323 12.71 -9.49 -6.80
C GLY A 323 14.06 -9.74 -6.10
N ILE A 324 14.08 -9.86 -4.78
CA ILE A 324 15.33 -10.03 -3.99
C ILE A 324 16.09 -11.29 -4.39
N ARG A 325 15.41 -12.31 -4.93
CA ARG A 325 16.06 -13.55 -5.38
C ARG A 325 17.05 -13.30 -6.51
N TYR A 326 16.85 -12.27 -7.34
CA TYR A 326 17.80 -11.90 -8.40
C TYR A 326 18.92 -11.00 -7.87
N LEU A 327 18.64 -10.16 -6.87
CA LEU A 327 19.61 -9.23 -6.30
C LEU A 327 20.63 -9.94 -5.39
N LEU A 328 20.22 -10.94 -4.61
CA LEU A 328 21.10 -11.62 -3.66
C LEU A 328 22.33 -12.27 -4.33
N PRO A 329 22.21 -13.04 -5.43
CA PRO A 329 23.38 -13.57 -6.14
C PRO A 329 24.34 -12.47 -6.60
N LEU A 330 23.84 -11.33 -7.08
CA LEU A 330 24.68 -10.21 -7.53
C LEU A 330 25.50 -9.62 -6.37
N LEU A 331 24.89 -9.44 -5.20
CA LEU A 331 25.59 -9.00 -3.99
C LEU A 331 26.68 -10.01 -3.55
N LEU A 332 26.42 -11.31 -3.73
CA LEU A 332 27.37 -12.36 -3.41
C LEU A 332 28.55 -12.38 -4.40
N LEU A 333 28.31 -12.12 -5.69
CA LEU A 333 29.37 -11.92 -6.68
C LEU A 333 30.25 -10.71 -6.34
N GLN A 334 29.65 -9.60 -5.91
CA GLN A 334 30.41 -8.44 -5.45
C GLN A 334 31.31 -8.74 -4.24
N MET A 335 30.96 -9.74 -3.42
CA MET A 335 31.79 -10.24 -2.31
C MET A 335 32.85 -11.27 -2.74
N GLY A 336 32.87 -11.67 -4.01
CA GLY A 336 33.69 -12.78 -4.52
C GLY A 336 33.21 -14.16 -4.07
N TRP A 337 31.97 -14.29 -3.60
CA TRP A 337 31.39 -15.55 -3.12
C TRP A 337 30.60 -16.24 -4.25
N SER A 338 31.32 -16.63 -5.31
CA SER A 338 30.72 -17.17 -6.54
C SER A 338 29.96 -18.48 -6.35
N ASP A 339 30.46 -19.40 -5.50
CA ASP A 339 29.77 -20.65 -5.17
C ASP A 339 28.41 -20.39 -4.49
N ASP A 340 28.39 -19.47 -3.51
CA ASP A 340 27.17 -19.07 -2.81
C ASP A 340 26.19 -18.38 -3.76
N ALA A 341 26.69 -17.51 -4.65
CA ALA A 341 25.87 -16.83 -5.65
C ALA A 341 25.17 -17.85 -6.57
N LEU A 342 25.92 -18.83 -7.09
CA LEU A 342 25.38 -19.90 -7.92
C LEU A 342 24.37 -20.77 -7.16
N SER A 343 24.61 -21.06 -5.87
CA SER A 343 23.66 -21.79 -5.03
C SER A 343 22.33 -21.05 -4.87
N GLU A 344 22.35 -19.72 -4.71
CA GLU A 344 21.12 -18.93 -4.56
C GLU A 344 20.30 -18.87 -5.87
N CYS A 345 20.92 -19.06 -7.04
CA CYS A 345 20.20 -19.23 -8.32
C CYS A 345 19.24 -20.42 -8.33
N ALA A 346 19.38 -21.40 -7.42
CA ALA A 346 18.44 -22.51 -7.29
C ALA A 346 17.01 -22.05 -6.98
N ARG A 347 16.82 -20.86 -6.41
CA ARG A 347 15.50 -20.29 -6.10
C ARG A 347 14.68 -19.93 -7.32
N PHE A 348 15.33 -19.69 -8.46
CA PHE A 348 14.72 -19.27 -9.72
C PHE A 348 15.29 -20.06 -10.91
N ARG A 349 15.69 -21.32 -10.66
CA ARG A 349 16.31 -22.20 -11.66
C ARG A 349 15.49 -22.29 -12.95
N ASP A 350 14.18 -22.52 -12.79
CA ASP A 350 13.24 -22.76 -13.87
C ASP A 350 12.69 -21.46 -14.49
N GLU A 351 13.10 -20.30 -13.97
CA GLU A 351 12.69 -19.01 -14.50
C GLU A 351 13.57 -18.63 -15.70
N ASP A 352 12.91 -18.15 -16.76
CA ASP A 352 13.54 -17.80 -18.02
C ASP A 352 13.38 -16.30 -18.35
N GLY A 353 13.04 -15.46 -17.36
CA GLY A 353 13.00 -14.01 -17.52
C GLY A 353 14.38 -13.41 -17.83
N GLY A 354 14.42 -12.26 -18.49
CA GLY A 354 15.68 -11.62 -18.92
C GLY A 354 16.65 -11.36 -17.77
N GLU A 355 16.18 -10.78 -16.67
CA GLU A 355 16.97 -10.54 -15.46
C GLU A 355 17.47 -11.86 -14.83
N ALA A 356 16.58 -12.85 -14.67
CA ALA A 356 16.93 -14.16 -14.14
C ALA A 356 18.04 -14.85 -14.94
N LEU A 357 17.99 -14.75 -16.27
CA LEU A 357 18.99 -15.31 -17.18
C LEU A 357 20.32 -14.53 -17.10
N LEU A 358 20.28 -13.20 -17.01
CA LEU A 358 21.49 -12.39 -16.82
C LEU A 358 22.20 -12.74 -15.50
N VAL A 359 21.47 -12.86 -14.40
CA VAL A 359 22.05 -13.23 -13.11
C VAL A 359 22.66 -14.63 -13.15
N LYS A 360 21.96 -15.60 -13.78
CA LYS A 360 22.50 -16.95 -13.97
C LYS A 360 23.77 -16.95 -14.83
N SER A 361 23.83 -16.14 -15.88
CA SER A 361 25.01 -16.08 -16.75
C SER A 361 26.22 -15.55 -15.99
N PHE A 362 26.07 -14.48 -15.21
CA PHE A 362 27.14 -13.92 -14.39
C PHE A 362 27.65 -14.94 -13.36
N CYS A 363 26.73 -15.62 -12.68
CA CYS A 363 27.09 -16.66 -11.71
C CYS A 363 27.79 -17.86 -12.38
N ALA A 364 27.33 -18.30 -13.55
CA ALA A 364 27.96 -19.38 -14.29
C ALA A 364 29.39 -19.02 -14.71
N TYR A 365 29.60 -17.80 -15.22
CA TYR A 365 30.92 -17.30 -15.59
C TYR A 365 31.88 -17.28 -14.39
N ALA A 366 31.43 -16.70 -13.26
CA ALA A 366 32.24 -16.61 -12.04
C ALA A 366 32.62 -17.99 -11.44
N ASN A 367 31.93 -19.06 -11.86
CA ASN A 367 32.22 -20.45 -11.48
C ASN A 367 32.91 -21.25 -12.61
N GLY A 368 33.29 -20.60 -13.71
CA GLY A 368 34.01 -21.22 -14.84
C GLY A 368 33.14 -22.03 -15.81
N ASP A 369 31.80 -22.00 -15.68
CA ASP A 369 30.91 -22.64 -16.65
C ASP A 369 30.61 -21.70 -17.82
N LEU A 370 31.56 -21.63 -18.75
CA LEU A 370 31.47 -20.76 -19.92
C LEU A 370 30.31 -21.15 -20.86
N ASN A 371 29.89 -22.42 -20.85
CA ASN A 371 28.78 -22.87 -21.69
C ASN A 371 27.45 -22.37 -21.14
N ALA A 372 27.21 -22.52 -19.83
CA ALA A 372 26.03 -21.97 -19.18
C ALA A 372 26.01 -20.44 -19.28
N PHE A 373 27.16 -19.78 -19.03
CA PHE A 373 27.32 -18.33 -19.20
C PHE A 373 26.83 -17.85 -20.57
N ARG A 374 27.37 -18.39 -21.67
CA ARG A 374 27.00 -17.96 -23.03
C ARG A 374 25.54 -18.25 -23.34
N ASN A 375 25.05 -19.43 -22.98
CA ASN A 375 23.67 -19.83 -23.25
C ASN A 375 22.65 -18.93 -22.55
N ASP A 376 22.89 -18.64 -21.26
CA ASP A 376 21.99 -17.78 -20.48
C ASP A 376 22.11 -16.31 -20.90
N LEU A 377 23.33 -15.82 -21.20
CA LEU A 377 23.53 -14.46 -21.68
C LEU A 377 22.81 -14.21 -23.02
N VAL A 378 22.98 -15.10 -24.00
CA VAL A 378 22.26 -15.02 -25.28
C VAL A 378 20.75 -15.04 -25.09
N ALA A 379 20.26 -15.90 -24.20
CA ALA A 379 18.84 -15.97 -23.91
C ALA A 379 18.32 -14.69 -23.23
N ALA A 380 19.11 -14.07 -22.36
CA ALA A 380 18.79 -12.79 -21.74
C ALA A 380 18.70 -11.66 -22.79
N LEU A 381 19.70 -11.55 -23.69
CA LEU A 381 19.76 -10.55 -24.76
C LEU A 381 18.56 -10.62 -25.70
N PHE A 382 18.10 -11.83 -26.05
CA PHE A 382 16.92 -12.00 -26.89
C PHE A 382 15.63 -11.53 -26.23
N LYS A 383 15.55 -11.60 -24.89
CA LYS A 383 14.38 -11.12 -24.13
C LYS A 383 14.45 -9.64 -23.82
N VAL A 384 15.65 -9.12 -23.57
CA VAL A 384 15.89 -7.73 -23.22
C VAL A 384 17.03 -7.17 -24.07
N PRO A 385 16.75 -6.73 -25.32
CA PRO A 385 17.77 -6.18 -26.20
C PRO A 385 18.52 -4.96 -25.62
N ALA A 386 17.90 -4.21 -24.71
CA ALA A 386 18.58 -3.14 -23.98
C ALA A 386 19.78 -3.64 -23.15
N LEU A 387 19.84 -4.93 -22.80
CA LEU A 387 20.99 -5.51 -22.10
C LEU A 387 22.28 -5.42 -22.91
N ARG A 388 22.22 -5.43 -24.26
CA ARG A 388 23.40 -5.23 -25.09
C ARG A 388 24.04 -3.88 -24.82
N LEU A 389 23.21 -2.83 -24.83
CA LEU A 389 23.64 -1.46 -24.60
C LEU A 389 24.07 -1.26 -23.14
N PHE A 390 23.33 -1.84 -22.19
CA PHE A 390 23.73 -1.88 -20.78
C PHE A 390 25.14 -2.45 -20.60
N LEU A 391 25.43 -3.64 -21.15
CA LEU A 391 26.74 -4.29 -21.01
C LEU A 391 27.88 -3.56 -21.74
N LEU A 392 27.55 -2.69 -22.70
CA LEU A 392 28.51 -1.85 -23.42
C LEU A 392 28.72 -0.46 -22.78
N ASP A 393 27.89 -0.10 -21.80
CA ASP A 393 27.78 1.25 -21.20
C ASP A 393 27.19 2.32 -22.15
N ASP A 394 26.32 1.91 -23.08
CA ASP A 394 25.77 2.74 -24.16
C ASP A 394 24.21 2.78 -24.13
N LEU A 395 23.58 2.72 -22.95
CA LEU A 395 22.11 2.66 -22.83
C LEU A 395 21.38 3.83 -23.51
N ASP A 396 22.00 5.02 -23.51
CA ASP A 396 21.46 6.21 -24.16
C ASP A 396 21.37 6.08 -25.70
N GLU A 397 22.00 5.06 -26.29
CA GLU A 397 21.94 4.76 -27.72
C GLU A 397 20.74 3.88 -28.11
N LEU A 398 19.84 3.54 -27.18
CA LEU A 398 18.65 2.77 -27.51
C LEU A 398 17.78 3.57 -28.50
N PRO A 399 17.52 3.04 -29.72
CA PRO A 399 16.77 3.81 -30.71
C PRO A 399 15.35 4.10 -30.21
N ASP A 400 14.84 5.32 -30.43
CA ASP A 400 13.46 5.73 -30.08
C ASP A 400 12.36 4.78 -30.61
N SER A 401 12.69 4.01 -31.65
CA SER A 401 11.81 3.03 -32.29
C SER A 401 11.79 1.65 -31.61
N ASP A 402 12.70 1.37 -30.67
CA ASP A 402 12.83 0.10 -29.96
C ASP A 402 12.50 0.29 -28.47
N GLU A 403 11.56 -0.51 -27.96
CA GLU A 403 11.17 -0.49 -26.56
C GLU A 403 12.24 -1.10 -25.64
N GLY A 404 13.25 -1.78 -26.19
CA GLY A 404 14.38 -2.34 -25.43
C GLY A 404 14.11 -3.69 -24.75
N PHE A 405 12.88 -4.20 -24.81
CA PHE A 405 12.49 -5.50 -24.24
C PHE A 405 11.45 -6.23 -25.10
N ARG A 406 11.26 -7.52 -24.81
CA ARG A 406 10.37 -8.43 -25.55
C ARG A 406 9.50 -9.18 -24.54
N GLY A 407 8.32 -8.63 -24.24
CA GLY A 407 7.36 -9.21 -23.30
C GLY A 407 7.28 -8.45 -21.98
N ILE A 408 8.02 -8.90 -20.96
CA ILE A 408 8.02 -8.27 -19.63
C ILE A 408 8.98 -7.07 -19.65
N ILE A 409 8.50 -5.92 -19.16
CA ILE A 409 9.32 -4.72 -19.00
C ILE A 409 10.38 -5.01 -17.92
N PRO A 410 11.69 -4.89 -18.22
CA PRO A 410 12.74 -5.05 -17.23
C PRO A 410 12.76 -3.86 -16.26
N ASP A 411 13.15 -4.12 -15.02
CA ASP A 411 13.51 -3.06 -14.09
C ASP A 411 14.96 -2.64 -14.34
N MET A 412 15.16 -1.70 -15.27
CA MET A 412 16.49 -1.22 -15.64
C MET A 412 17.20 -0.50 -14.49
N ASP A 413 16.46 0.14 -13.58
CA ASP A 413 17.07 0.82 -12.42
C ASP A 413 17.65 -0.20 -11.44
N SER A 414 16.98 -1.33 -11.23
CA SER A 414 17.52 -2.43 -10.42
C SER A 414 18.73 -3.07 -11.07
N LEU A 415 18.73 -3.26 -12.40
CA LEU A 415 19.91 -3.74 -13.13
C LEU A 415 21.11 -2.80 -12.98
N THR A 416 20.91 -1.50 -13.18
CA THR A 416 21.96 -0.49 -13.01
C THR A 416 22.49 -0.45 -11.58
N ARG A 417 21.62 -0.61 -10.58
CA ARG A 417 22.03 -0.55 -9.16
C ARG A 417 22.72 -1.83 -8.67
N PHE A 418 22.32 -3.01 -9.13
CA PHE A 418 22.81 -4.28 -8.57
C PHE A 418 23.63 -5.12 -9.55
N ALA A 419 23.23 -5.19 -10.82
CA ALA A 419 23.93 -5.98 -11.82
C ALA A 419 25.19 -5.28 -12.31
N TRP A 420 25.16 -3.95 -12.47
CA TRP A 420 26.32 -3.19 -12.94
C TRP A 420 27.54 -3.30 -11.99
N PRO A 421 27.40 -3.12 -10.66
CA PRO A 421 28.54 -3.31 -9.78
C PRO A 421 29.07 -4.74 -9.80
N ALA A 422 28.20 -5.75 -9.84
CA ALA A 422 28.61 -7.15 -9.95
C ALA A 422 29.34 -7.44 -11.27
N TYR A 423 28.88 -6.84 -12.37
CA TYR A 423 29.49 -6.93 -13.69
C TYR A 423 30.94 -6.41 -13.69
N LEU A 424 31.17 -5.24 -13.10
CA LEU A 424 32.47 -4.58 -13.08
C LEU A 424 33.48 -5.25 -12.12
N VAL A 425 33.02 -5.77 -10.98
CA VAL A 425 33.93 -6.32 -9.95
C VAL A 425 34.23 -7.82 -10.13
N THR A 426 33.44 -8.54 -10.94
CA THR A 426 33.69 -9.95 -11.24
C THR A 426 34.82 -10.04 -12.27
N GLU A 427 35.98 -10.55 -11.85
CA GLU A 427 37.19 -10.62 -12.68
C GLU A 427 36.93 -11.27 -14.05
N GLY A 428 37.21 -10.53 -15.13
CA GLY A 428 37.11 -11.01 -16.52
C GLY A 428 35.70 -11.05 -17.12
N LEU A 429 34.66 -10.76 -16.33
CA LEU A 429 33.28 -10.86 -16.78
C LEU A 429 32.95 -9.81 -17.86
N GLU A 430 33.48 -8.60 -17.73
CA GLU A 430 33.32 -7.54 -18.73
C GLU A 430 33.87 -7.98 -20.10
N GLU A 431 35.11 -8.42 -20.15
CA GLU A 431 35.76 -8.86 -21.38
C GLU A 431 35.06 -10.09 -21.98
N ALA A 432 34.58 -11.01 -21.12
CA ALA A 432 33.84 -12.18 -21.57
C ALA A 432 32.48 -11.81 -22.19
N CYS A 433 31.74 -10.87 -21.58
CA CYS A 433 30.51 -10.35 -22.15
C CYS A 433 30.78 -9.64 -23.47
N ARG A 434 31.75 -8.72 -23.53
CA ARG A 434 32.14 -8.01 -24.77
C ARG A 434 32.50 -8.99 -25.89
N SER A 435 33.27 -10.03 -25.60
CA SER A 435 33.62 -11.07 -26.56
C SER A 435 32.38 -11.79 -27.13
N VAL A 436 31.34 -12.04 -26.34
CA VAL A 436 30.08 -12.61 -26.82
C VAL A 436 29.33 -11.58 -27.68
N LEU A 437 29.29 -10.33 -27.26
CA LEU A 437 28.57 -9.26 -27.97
C LEU A 437 29.20 -8.93 -29.33
N GLU A 438 30.52 -9.08 -29.48
CA GLU A 438 31.25 -8.88 -30.73
C GLU A 438 31.09 -10.05 -31.73
N ASP A 439 30.49 -11.17 -31.31
CA ASP A 439 30.29 -12.33 -32.18
C ASP A 439 29.34 -12.02 -33.35
N GLU A 440 29.84 -12.21 -34.58
CA GLU A 440 29.10 -11.90 -35.81
C GLU A 440 27.80 -12.71 -35.95
N ILE A 441 27.76 -13.94 -35.43
CA ILE A 441 26.58 -14.80 -35.50
C ILE A 441 25.51 -14.29 -34.53
N LEU A 442 25.91 -13.86 -33.33
CA LEU A 442 24.99 -13.23 -32.38
C LEU A 442 24.41 -11.93 -32.94
N ILE A 443 25.25 -11.06 -33.48
CA ILE A 443 24.81 -9.77 -34.09
C ILE A 443 23.77 -10.03 -35.19
N LYS A 444 24.02 -11.04 -36.04
CA LYS A 444 23.07 -11.45 -37.07
C LYS A 444 21.75 -11.97 -36.49
N ALA A 445 21.82 -12.75 -35.41
CA ALA A 445 20.64 -13.27 -34.73
C ALA A 445 19.78 -12.14 -34.13
N GLU A 446 20.41 -11.19 -33.43
CA GLU A 446 19.73 -10.04 -32.84
C GLU A 446 19.08 -9.15 -33.91
N ALA A 447 19.77 -8.90 -35.03
CA ALA A 447 19.23 -8.12 -36.13
C ALA A 447 17.97 -8.75 -36.74
N GLU A 448 17.98 -10.07 -36.95
CA GLU A 448 16.82 -10.78 -37.48
C GLU A 448 15.66 -10.80 -36.48
N LEU A 449 15.94 -11.09 -35.20
CA LEU A 449 14.90 -11.11 -34.16
C LEU A 449 14.30 -9.72 -33.96
N ARG A 450 15.10 -8.65 -34.03
CA ARG A 450 14.61 -7.26 -34.01
C ARG A 450 13.66 -7.00 -35.19
N GLY A 451 14.04 -7.42 -36.40
CA GLY A 451 13.17 -7.31 -37.58
C GLY A 451 11.80 -7.98 -37.39
N LEU A 452 11.81 -9.25 -36.95
CA LEU A 452 10.58 -10.01 -36.68
C LEU A 452 9.71 -9.36 -35.60
N TRP A 453 10.32 -8.75 -34.58
CA TRP A 453 9.59 -8.05 -33.53
C TRP A 453 8.91 -6.78 -34.03
N HIS A 454 9.59 -5.96 -34.84
CA HIS A 454 9.01 -4.74 -35.39
C HIS A 454 7.87 -5.01 -36.37
N GLU A 455 7.91 -6.12 -37.09
CA GLU A 455 6.81 -6.57 -37.96
C GLU A 455 5.61 -7.11 -37.18
N MET A 456 5.73 -7.32 -35.87
CA MET A 456 4.68 -7.90 -35.06
C MET A 456 3.51 -6.91 -34.85
N PRO A 457 2.26 -7.31 -35.13
CA PRO A 457 1.10 -6.46 -34.88
C PRO A 457 0.99 -6.03 -33.41
N ARG A 458 0.65 -4.76 -33.17
CA ARG A 458 0.34 -4.25 -31.82
C ARG A 458 -1.09 -4.63 -31.42
N GLY A 459 -1.28 -5.01 -30.15
CA GLY A 459 -2.58 -5.40 -29.60
C GLY A 459 -2.97 -6.87 -29.86
N PRO A 460 -3.97 -7.41 -29.13
CA PRO A 460 -4.35 -8.82 -29.23
C PRO A 460 -5.04 -9.12 -30.58
N SER A 461 -4.39 -9.93 -31.43
CA SER A 461 -4.94 -10.39 -32.72
C SER A 461 -4.44 -11.80 -33.05
N ALA A 462 -5.18 -12.53 -33.90
CA ALA A 462 -4.74 -13.84 -34.41
C ALA A 462 -3.38 -13.74 -35.13
N GLU A 463 -3.19 -12.68 -35.90
CA GLU A 463 -1.94 -12.38 -36.60
C GLU A 463 -0.77 -12.16 -35.63
N ARG A 464 -1.00 -11.49 -34.49
CA ARG A 464 0.01 -11.34 -33.44
C ARG A 464 0.40 -12.67 -32.82
N PHE A 465 -0.55 -13.56 -32.56
CA PHE A 465 -0.24 -14.89 -32.01
C PHE A 465 0.60 -15.72 -32.98
N ASP A 466 0.30 -15.67 -34.28
CA ASP A 466 1.11 -16.34 -35.30
C ASP A 466 2.50 -15.72 -35.45
N ALA A 467 2.60 -14.38 -35.43
CA ALA A 467 3.88 -13.67 -35.42
C ALA A 467 4.72 -14.01 -34.18
N MET A 468 4.11 -14.07 -33.00
CA MET A 468 4.78 -14.48 -31.75
C MET A 468 5.32 -15.90 -31.85
N ARG A 469 4.52 -16.84 -32.38
CA ARG A 469 4.98 -18.22 -32.60
C ARG A 469 6.15 -18.30 -33.58
N LYS A 470 6.14 -17.49 -34.65
CA LYS A 470 7.27 -17.39 -35.59
C LYS A 470 8.51 -16.85 -34.88
N TYR A 471 8.35 -15.81 -34.07
CA TYR A 471 9.41 -15.23 -33.26
C TYR A 471 10.02 -16.27 -32.30
N ASP A 472 9.18 -16.97 -31.52
CA ASP A 472 9.61 -17.99 -30.55
C ASP A 472 10.36 -19.15 -31.23
N ASN A 473 9.84 -19.62 -32.38
CA ASN A 473 10.52 -20.63 -33.19
C ASN A 473 11.90 -20.16 -33.67
N ARG A 474 12.01 -18.87 -34.03
CA ARG A 474 13.27 -18.29 -34.49
C ARG A 474 14.27 -18.10 -33.35
N VAL A 475 13.79 -17.68 -32.17
CA VAL A 475 14.59 -17.65 -30.92
C VAL A 475 15.13 -19.05 -30.62
N ALA A 476 14.28 -20.08 -30.65
CA ALA A 476 14.71 -21.46 -30.38
C ALA A 476 15.77 -21.95 -31.37
N HIS A 477 15.61 -21.61 -32.66
CA HIS A 477 16.62 -21.90 -33.68
C HIS A 477 17.95 -21.21 -33.37
N TRP A 478 17.95 -19.89 -33.13
CA TRP A 478 19.17 -19.13 -32.90
C TRP A 478 19.89 -19.57 -31.62
N LYS A 479 19.16 -19.84 -30.54
CA LYS A 479 19.74 -20.42 -29.32
C LYS A 479 20.48 -21.72 -29.60
N LYS A 480 19.89 -22.62 -30.41
CA LYS A 480 20.55 -23.88 -30.79
C LYS A 480 21.80 -23.65 -31.66
N THR A 481 21.71 -22.76 -32.64
CA THR A 481 22.83 -22.44 -33.54
C THR A 481 24.01 -21.85 -32.77
N LEU A 482 23.74 -20.87 -31.90
CA LEU A 482 24.77 -20.23 -31.08
C LEU A 482 25.36 -21.17 -30.04
N ALA A 483 24.54 -22.04 -29.41
CA ALA A 483 25.05 -23.07 -28.50
C ALA A 483 26.04 -24.00 -29.20
N GLN A 484 25.78 -24.40 -30.46
CA GLN A 484 26.70 -25.20 -31.25
C GLN A 484 27.97 -24.44 -31.62
N HIS A 485 27.82 -23.19 -32.06
CA HIS A 485 28.92 -22.29 -32.43
C HIS A 485 29.90 -22.04 -31.29
N PHE A 486 29.41 -21.84 -30.07
CA PHE A 486 30.28 -21.57 -28.92
C PHE A 486 30.93 -22.81 -28.30
N THR A 487 30.49 -24.01 -28.68
CA THR A 487 31.06 -25.29 -28.20
C THR A 487 32.06 -25.93 -29.17
N GLY A 488 31.99 -25.55 -30.45
CA GLY A 488 32.92 -26.00 -31.50
C GLY A 488 34.09 -25.05 -31.63
#